data_AF-A0A7S2Z716-F1
#
_entry.id   AF-A0A7S2Z716-F1
#
_cell.length_a   1.000
_cell.length_b   1.000
_cell.length_c   1.000
_cell.angle_alpha   90.00
_cell.angle_beta   90.00
_cell.angle_gamma   90.00
#
_symmetry.space_group_name_H-M   'P 1'
#
loop_
_entity.id
_entity.type
_entity.pdbx_description
1 polymer ?
#
loop_
_entity_poly.entity_id
_entity_poly.type
_entity_poly.pdbx_seq_one_letter_code
_entity_poly.pdbx_strand_id
1 'polypeptide(L)'
;ESSYAIVQSLSLKESKKRVTFLTPSAKGNLLLLGTQSSLFLIDSVPLLDQIDQLGRNGEFEEALRLCDSISDEDDVWRLTKSSLHQRYGWSLFARKIYTEAIRQFSLSSKSPRHVLRLYPGLLPEAARAAVLSLPKLVDLKDCKDPDPDAIQDMAAFKALLPYLQQQRKNIADFQREKKELCQANRRNSFGVLENTDGLIEDATEEGWGGIDLIQLVDTAILQCLLIVEEWDTLLKFLQQKNFVDVTEAE
;
A
#
# COMPACT_ATOMS: atom_id res chain seq x y z
N GLU A 1 18.41 4.08 -24.08
CA GLU A 1 19.03 4.99 -23.10
C GLU A 1 18.09 6.18 -22.88
N SER A 2 17.06 6.01 -22.07
CA SER A 2 16.16 7.10 -21.70
C SER A 2 16.80 7.86 -20.54
N SER A 3 17.37 9.01 -20.85
CA SER A 3 18.00 9.93 -19.91
C SER A 3 16.92 10.67 -19.13
N TYR A 4 16.42 10.03 -18.07
CA TYR A 4 15.56 10.72 -17.10
C TYR A 4 16.40 11.75 -16.35
N ALA A 5 16.07 13.03 -16.55
CA ALA A 5 16.78 14.15 -15.95
C ALA A 5 16.53 14.17 -14.43
N ILE A 6 17.56 13.79 -13.68
CA ILE A 6 17.60 13.90 -12.22
C ILE A 6 17.77 15.37 -11.87
N VAL A 7 16.77 15.98 -11.22
CA VAL A 7 16.91 17.32 -10.64
C VAL A 7 17.53 17.17 -9.25
N GLN A 8 18.85 17.03 -9.19
CA GLN A 8 19.59 17.18 -7.94
C GLN A 8 19.92 18.66 -7.74
N SER A 9 19.17 19.34 -6.85
CA SER A 9 19.42 20.75 -6.53
C SER A 9 20.49 20.86 -5.42
N LEU A 10 21.69 21.31 -5.80
CA LEU A 10 22.77 21.57 -4.84
C LEU A 10 22.73 23.05 -4.39
N SER A 11 22.36 23.29 -3.13
CA SER A 11 22.39 24.65 -2.56
C SER A 11 23.81 25.03 -2.15
N LEU A 12 24.54 25.71 -3.04
CA LEU A 12 25.83 26.29 -2.74
C LEU A 12 25.63 27.54 -1.87
N LYS A 13 26.19 27.55 -0.65
CA LYS A 13 26.05 28.63 0.34
C LYS A 13 26.64 29.98 -0.09
N GLU A 14 27.30 30.06 -1.25
CA GLU A 14 28.02 31.26 -1.68
C GLU A 14 27.41 31.88 -2.94
N SER A 15 26.83 33.06 -2.76
CA SER A 15 25.91 33.75 -3.65
C SER A 15 26.50 34.36 -4.93
N LYS A 16 27.77 34.10 -5.30
CA LYS A 16 28.40 34.69 -6.50
C LYS A 16 29.59 33.89 -7.06
N LYS A 17 29.41 32.64 -7.52
CA LYS A 17 30.51 31.92 -8.21
C LYS A 17 30.07 31.33 -9.55
N ARG A 18 30.88 31.59 -10.59
CA ARG A 18 30.80 30.92 -11.91
C ARG A 18 30.97 29.42 -11.68
N VAL A 19 29.94 28.66 -11.97
CA VAL A 19 29.97 27.19 -11.97
C VAL A 19 30.54 26.74 -13.31
N THR A 20 31.56 25.90 -13.28
CA THR A 20 32.12 25.28 -14.49
C THR A 20 31.89 23.77 -14.40
N PHE A 21 31.14 23.23 -15.36
CA PHE A 21 30.89 21.80 -15.46
C PHE A 21 32.04 21.13 -16.20
N LEU A 22 32.66 20.13 -15.59
CA LEU A 22 33.72 19.33 -16.19
C LEU A 22 33.23 17.87 -16.31
N THR A 23 33.28 17.30 -17.51
CA THR A 23 33.06 15.87 -17.80
C THR A 23 34.31 15.36 -18.54
N PRO A 24 34.85 14.15 -18.25
CA PRO A 24 34.13 12.87 -18.34
C PRO A 24 34.59 11.73 -17.38
N SER A 25 33.83 10.63 -17.31
CA SER A 25 34.34 9.31 -16.90
C SER A 25 33.90 8.26 -17.90
N ALA A 26 34.81 7.39 -18.35
CA ALA A 26 34.53 6.30 -19.30
C ALA A 26 33.48 5.28 -18.79
N LYS A 27 33.05 5.41 -17.52
CA LYS A 27 32.01 4.61 -16.87
C LYS A 27 30.72 5.40 -16.55
N GLY A 28 30.53 6.57 -17.17
CA GLY A 28 29.20 7.20 -17.33
C GLY A 28 28.57 7.94 -16.13
N ASN A 29 29.02 7.72 -14.90
CA ASN A 29 28.19 8.08 -13.73
C ASN A 29 28.68 9.26 -12.88
N LEU A 30 29.82 9.87 -13.20
CA LEU A 30 30.44 10.88 -12.33
C LEU A 30 30.56 12.24 -13.03
N LEU A 31 29.98 13.26 -12.42
CA LEU A 31 30.02 14.67 -12.84
C LEU A 31 30.93 15.46 -11.90
N LEU A 32 31.90 16.20 -12.46
CA LEU A 32 32.76 17.09 -11.67
C LEU A 32 32.24 18.52 -11.78
N LEU A 33 31.88 19.11 -10.65
CA LEU A 33 31.43 20.49 -10.55
C LEU A 33 32.54 21.34 -9.94
N GLY A 34 33.08 22.26 -10.74
CA GLY A 34 34.10 23.21 -10.31
C GLY A 34 33.52 24.57 -9.94
N THR A 35 33.85 25.05 -8.75
CA THR A 35 33.69 26.44 -8.34
C THR A 35 35.06 27.11 -8.23
N GLN A 36 35.11 28.44 -8.05
CA GLN A 36 36.39 29.17 -7.93
C GLN A 36 37.29 28.70 -6.79
N SER A 37 36.76 28.00 -5.78
CA SER A 37 37.51 27.59 -4.58
C SER A 37 37.41 26.10 -4.25
N SER A 38 36.54 25.35 -4.94
CA SER A 38 36.19 23.98 -4.54
C SER A 38 35.82 23.14 -5.76
N LEU A 39 36.19 21.86 -5.73
CA LEU A 39 35.76 20.83 -6.67
C LEU A 39 34.78 19.89 -5.96
N PHE A 40 33.65 19.62 -6.59
CA PHE A 40 32.64 18.69 -6.11
C PHE A 40 32.55 17.51 -7.08
N LEU A 41 32.41 16.31 -6.54
CA LEU A 41 32.10 15.11 -7.29
C LEU A 41 30.63 14.79 -7.07
N ILE A 42 29.87 14.71 -8.15
CA ILE A 42 28.45 14.37 -8.15
C ILE A 42 28.35 12.99 -8.80
N ASP A 43 27.85 12.03 -8.04
CA ASP A 43 27.59 10.67 -8.53
C ASP A 43 26.12 10.57 -8.95
N SER A 44 25.88 9.99 -10.12
CA SER A 44 24.52 9.76 -10.60
C SER A 44 23.90 8.64 -9.78
N VAL A 45 22.90 8.98 -8.97
CA VAL A 45 22.14 7.98 -8.21
C VAL A 45 21.08 7.36 -9.12
N PRO A 46 20.93 6.03 -9.18
CA PRO A 46 19.85 5.37 -9.92
C PRO A 46 18.47 5.90 -9.50
N LEU A 47 17.53 6.00 -10.45
CA LEU A 47 16.21 6.59 -10.18
C LEU A 47 15.40 5.81 -9.12
N LEU A 48 15.49 4.48 -9.13
CA LEU A 48 14.88 3.63 -8.08
C LEU A 48 15.42 3.99 -6.69
N ASP A 49 16.73 4.17 -6.56
CA ASP A 49 17.37 4.54 -5.30
C ASP A 49 16.92 5.93 -4.83
N GLN A 50 16.68 6.86 -5.75
CA GLN A 50 16.16 8.20 -5.42
C GLN A 50 14.73 8.12 -4.88
N ILE A 51 13.87 7.32 -5.52
CA ILE A 51 12.48 7.10 -5.07
C ILE A 51 12.45 6.45 -3.68
N ASP A 52 13.31 5.45 -3.46
CA ASP A 52 13.48 4.83 -2.15
C ASP A 52 13.95 5.81 -1.09
N GLN A 53 14.92 6.67 -1.42
CA GLN A 53 15.41 7.72 -0.52
C GLN A 53 14.33 8.74 -0.18
N LEU A 54 13.59 9.24 -1.17
CA LEU A 54 12.46 10.15 -0.96
C LEU A 54 11.39 9.51 -0.07
N GLY A 55 11.04 8.24 -0.33
CA GLY A 55 10.11 7.50 0.50
C GLY A 55 10.60 7.31 1.94
N ARG A 56 11.91 7.11 2.17
CA ARG A 56 12.51 7.06 3.54
C ARG A 56 12.50 8.41 4.24
N ASN A 57 12.63 9.49 3.48
CA ASN A 57 12.58 10.86 4.01
C ASN A 57 11.14 11.36 4.27
N GLY A 58 10.12 10.59 3.86
CA GLY A 58 8.71 10.96 3.99
C GLY A 58 8.18 11.86 2.87
N GLU A 59 8.98 12.10 1.83
CA GLU A 59 8.64 12.91 0.65
C GLU A 59 7.87 12.06 -0.38
N PHE A 60 6.74 11.48 0.03
CA PHE A 60 5.99 10.50 -0.75
C PHE A 60 5.41 11.08 -2.05
N GLU A 61 4.96 12.34 -2.04
CA GLU A 61 4.37 12.98 -3.22
C GLU A 61 5.39 13.27 -4.31
N GLU A 62 6.62 13.65 -3.94
CA GLU A 62 7.74 13.81 -4.87
C GLU A 62 8.13 12.43 -5.45
N ALA A 63 8.24 11.42 -4.60
CA ALA A 63 8.55 10.05 -5.03
C ALA A 63 7.50 9.49 -6.00
N LEU A 64 6.21 9.71 -5.75
CA LEU A 64 5.12 9.29 -6.65
C LEU A 64 5.15 10.05 -7.98
N ARG A 65 5.41 11.37 -7.95
CA ARG A 65 5.59 12.16 -9.18
C ARG A 65 6.75 11.64 -10.04
N LEU A 66 7.84 11.19 -9.42
CA LEU A 66 8.93 10.55 -10.14
C LEU A 66 8.49 9.23 -10.77
N CYS A 67 7.77 8.37 -10.04
CA CYS A 67 7.20 7.14 -10.62
C CYS A 67 6.30 7.43 -11.82
N ASP A 68 5.42 8.44 -11.73
CA ASP A 68 4.49 8.81 -12.80
C ASP A 68 5.17 9.42 -14.04
N SER A 69 6.41 9.91 -13.89
CA SER A 69 7.20 10.45 -15.00
C SER A 69 7.82 9.39 -15.92
N ILE A 70 7.75 8.11 -15.53
CA ILE A 70 8.34 6.99 -16.24
C ILE A 70 7.29 6.38 -17.17
N SER A 71 7.53 6.42 -18.48
CA SER A 71 6.59 5.93 -19.50
C SER A 71 6.56 4.41 -19.66
N ASP A 72 7.66 3.72 -19.31
CA ASP A 72 7.78 2.27 -19.39
C ASP A 72 7.72 1.66 -17.99
N GLU A 73 6.51 1.36 -17.52
CA GLU A 73 6.30 0.69 -16.23
C GLU A 73 6.61 -0.81 -16.32
N ASP A 74 7.86 -1.18 -16.05
CA ASP A 74 8.24 -2.57 -15.77
C ASP A 74 7.67 -3.03 -14.40
N ASP A 75 7.60 -4.34 -14.16
CA ASP A 75 7.05 -4.90 -12.92
C ASP A 75 7.75 -4.37 -11.66
N VAL A 76 9.05 -4.11 -11.73
CA VAL A 76 9.83 -3.49 -10.64
C VAL A 76 9.29 -2.10 -10.28
N TRP A 77 8.93 -1.29 -11.27
CA TRP A 77 8.36 0.04 -11.06
C TRP A 77 6.97 -0.02 -10.46
N ARG A 78 6.13 -0.94 -10.94
CA ARG A 78 4.79 -1.17 -10.39
C ARG A 78 4.84 -1.60 -8.93
N LEU A 79 5.73 -2.54 -8.59
CA LEU A 79 5.93 -3.00 -7.22
C LEU A 79 6.47 -1.88 -6.31
N THR A 80 7.40 -1.08 -6.82
CA THR A 80 7.97 0.08 -6.10
C THR A 80 6.89 1.13 -5.82
N LYS A 81 6.10 1.49 -6.83
CA LYS A 81 4.97 2.43 -6.71
C LYS A 81 3.91 1.91 -5.73
N SER A 82 3.56 0.64 -5.81
CA SER A 82 2.63 -0.01 -4.88
C SER A 82 3.13 0.01 -3.43
N SER A 83 4.41 -0.28 -3.20
CA SER A 83 5.06 -0.19 -1.89
C SER A 83 5.09 1.25 -1.37
N LEU A 84 5.31 2.22 -2.24
CA LEU A 84 5.32 3.64 -1.90
C LEU A 84 3.93 4.12 -1.46
N HIS A 85 2.86 3.75 -2.18
CA HIS A 85 1.48 4.01 -1.76
C HIS A 85 1.17 3.40 -0.39
N GLN A 86 1.63 2.18 -0.12
CA GLN A 86 1.47 1.53 1.18
C GLN A 86 2.13 2.32 2.31
N ARG A 87 3.40 2.70 2.13
CA ARG A 87 4.15 3.49 3.12
C ARG A 87 3.56 4.89 3.30
N TYR A 88 3.09 5.51 2.23
CA TYR A 88 2.42 6.81 2.30
C TYR A 88 1.12 6.72 3.10
N GLY A 89 0.28 5.72 2.81
CA GLY A 89 -0.94 5.44 3.57
C GLY A 89 -0.68 5.27 5.06
N TRP A 90 0.37 4.53 5.45
CA TRP A 90 0.76 4.40 6.86
C TRP A 90 1.15 5.74 7.50
N SER A 91 1.92 6.57 6.81
CA SER A 91 2.32 7.89 7.34
C SER A 91 1.12 8.82 7.57
N LEU A 92 0.13 8.78 6.65
CA LEU A 92 -1.12 9.55 6.78
C LEU A 92 -1.99 9.02 7.90
N PHE A 93 -2.04 7.70 8.06
CA PHE A 93 -2.76 7.04 9.14
C PHE A 93 -2.18 7.43 10.52
N ALA A 94 -0.86 7.43 10.66
CA ALA A 94 -0.17 7.88 11.88
C ALA A 94 -0.55 9.32 12.25
N ARG A 95 -0.78 10.17 11.23
CA ARG A 95 -1.19 11.56 11.37
C ARG A 95 -2.72 11.76 11.54
N LYS A 96 -3.48 10.67 11.68
CA LYS A 96 -4.96 10.65 11.77
C LYS A 96 -5.67 11.21 10.52
N ILE A 97 -5.01 11.21 9.37
CA ILE A 97 -5.61 11.63 8.09
C ILE A 97 -6.18 10.39 7.40
N TYR A 98 -7.27 9.85 7.95
CA TYR A 98 -7.77 8.52 7.60
C TYR A 98 -8.31 8.39 6.17
N THR A 99 -9.08 9.37 5.69
CA THR A 99 -9.67 9.34 4.34
C THR A 99 -8.61 9.24 3.26
N GLU A 100 -7.57 10.05 3.35
CA GLU A 100 -6.47 10.03 2.39
C GLU A 100 -5.60 8.77 2.56
N ALA A 101 -5.38 8.32 3.81
CA ALA A 101 -4.67 7.07 4.07
C ALA A 101 -5.35 5.87 3.39
N ILE A 102 -6.67 5.73 3.55
CA ILE A 102 -7.45 4.67 2.91
C ILE A 102 -7.39 4.79 1.39
N ARG A 103 -7.45 6.00 0.83
CA ARG A 103 -7.28 6.21 -0.62
C ARG A 103 -5.92 5.69 -1.12
N GLN A 104 -4.84 5.96 -0.39
CA GLN A 104 -3.51 5.44 -0.74
C GLN A 104 -3.45 3.91 -0.64
N PHE A 105 -4.08 3.31 0.36
CA PHE A 105 -4.16 1.85 0.44
C PHE A 105 -4.95 1.22 -0.71
N SER A 106 -6.01 1.88 -1.21
CA SER A 106 -6.73 1.42 -2.41
C SER A 106 -5.88 1.45 -3.69
N LEU A 107 -4.90 2.35 -3.77
CA LEU A 107 -3.97 2.45 -4.91
C LEU A 107 -2.81 1.46 -4.80
N SER A 108 -2.57 0.91 -3.61
CA SER A 108 -1.61 -0.15 -3.41
C SER A 108 -2.20 -1.47 -3.88
N SER A 109 -1.43 -2.25 -4.64
CA SER A 109 -1.79 -3.63 -5.03
C SER A 109 -1.66 -4.65 -3.89
N LYS A 110 -1.66 -4.19 -2.63
CA LYS A 110 -1.42 -5.01 -1.45
C LYS A 110 -2.73 -5.57 -0.89
N SER A 111 -2.63 -6.75 -0.28
CA SER A 111 -3.75 -7.44 0.37
C SER A 111 -4.46 -6.55 1.40
N PRO A 112 -5.81 -6.57 1.46
CA PRO A 112 -6.59 -5.85 2.47
C PRO A 112 -6.21 -6.19 3.91
N ARG A 113 -5.58 -7.35 4.13
CA ARG A 113 -5.01 -7.78 5.42
C ARG A 113 -4.05 -6.75 6.00
N HIS A 114 -3.25 -6.08 5.17
CA HIS A 114 -2.34 -5.04 5.64
C HIS A 114 -3.05 -3.82 6.23
N VAL A 115 -4.23 -3.48 5.70
CA VAL A 115 -5.05 -2.38 6.23
C VAL A 115 -5.78 -2.83 7.49
N LEU A 116 -6.37 -4.03 7.47
CA LEU A 116 -7.10 -4.59 8.62
C LEU A 116 -6.19 -4.82 9.83
N ARG A 117 -4.90 -5.03 9.63
CA ARG A 117 -3.89 -5.06 10.69
C ARG A 117 -3.83 -3.77 11.52
N LEU A 118 -4.23 -2.63 10.95
CA LEU A 118 -4.30 -1.35 11.66
C LEU A 118 -5.57 -1.22 12.53
N TYR A 119 -6.49 -2.18 12.42
CA TYR A 119 -7.77 -2.21 13.13
C TYR A 119 -7.99 -3.57 13.80
N PRO A 120 -7.13 -3.96 14.77
CA PRO A 120 -7.22 -5.27 15.40
C PRO A 120 -8.55 -5.52 16.12
N GLY A 121 -9.27 -4.47 16.54
CA GLY A 121 -10.60 -4.57 17.15
C GLY A 121 -11.74 -4.93 16.19
N LEU A 122 -11.51 -4.90 14.87
CA LEU A 122 -12.50 -5.30 13.86
C LEU A 122 -12.35 -6.77 13.42
N LEU A 123 -11.31 -7.44 13.92
CA LEU A 123 -10.93 -8.78 13.49
C LEU A 123 -11.57 -9.84 14.39
N PRO A 124 -11.96 -11.01 13.83
CA PRO A 124 -12.34 -12.16 14.65
C PRO A 124 -11.24 -12.53 15.64
N GLU A 125 -11.61 -13.07 16.79
CA GLU A 125 -10.68 -13.41 17.88
C GLU A 125 -9.44 -14.19 17.43
N ALA A 126 -9.63 -15.21 16.59
CA ALA A 126 -8.53 -16.03 16.07
C ALA A 126 -7.57 -15.23 15.17
N ALA A 127 -8.08 -14.31 14.35
CA ALA A 127 -7.26 -13.42 13.53
C ALA A 127 -6.57 -12.35 14.37
N ARG A 128 -7.29 -11.77 15.36
CA ARG A 128 -6.76 -10.77 16.28
C ARG A 128 -5.55 -11.28 17.06
N ALA A 129 -5.67 -12.48 17.65
CA ALA A 129 -4.56 -13.12 18.35
C ALA A 129 -3.35 -13.37 17.44
N ALA A 130 -3.61 -13.79 16.19
CA ALA A 130 -2.55 -14.07 15.23
C ALA A 130 -1.84 -12.77 14.78
N VAL A 131 -2.57 -11.68 14.52
CA VAL A 131 -2.01 -10.38 14.14
C VAL A 131 -1.11 -9.79 15.24
N LEU A 132 -1.49 -9.97 16.50
CA LEU A 132 -0.69 -9.52 17.64
C LEU A 132 0.64 -10.29 17.74
N SER A 133 0.70 -11.52 17.24
CA SER A 133 1.93 -12.32 17.19
C SER A 133 2.86 -11.95 16.02
N LEU A 134 2.36 -11.23 15.00
CA LEU A 134 3.15 -10.87 13.82
C LEU A 134 4.18 -9.78 14.14
N PRO A 135 5.38 -9.80 13.53
CA PRO A 135 6.38 -8.75 13.69
C PRO A 135 5.78 -7.38 13.42
N LYS A 136 5.93 -6.43 14.36
CA LYS A 136 5.43 -5.06 14.18
C LYS A 136 5.95 -4.51 12.85
N LEU A 137 5.09 -3.89 12.06
CA LEU A 137 5.51 -3.27 10.79
C LEU A 137 6.57 -2.22 11.14
N VAL A 138 7.76 -2.37 10.55
CA VAL A 138 9.01 -1.70 10.96
C VAL A 138 8.89 -0.16 10.89
N ASP A 139 7.95 0.34 10.09
CA ASP A 139 7.67 1.77 9.86
C ASP A 139 6.49 2.34 10.68
N LEU A 140 5.78 1.53 11.49
CA LEU A 140 4.58 1.94 12.25
C LEU A 140 4.87 2.44 13.68
N LYS A 141 6.07 2.95 13.97
CA LYS A 141 6.46 3.29 15.37
C LYS A 141 5.51 4.27 16.08
N ASP A 142 4.74 5.04 15.33
CA ASP A 142 3.85 6.09 15.84
C ASP A 142 2.35 5.81 15.63
N CYS A 143 1.97 4.68 15.03
CA CYS A 143 0.55 4.36 14.82
C CYS A 143 -0.07 3.78 16.08
N LYS A 144 -1.06 4.50 16.63
CA LYS A 144 -1.97 3.97 17.65
C LYS A 144 -3.19 3.35 16.98
N ASP A 145 -3.66 2.25 17.55
CA ASP A 145 -4.90 1.61 17.11
C ASP A 145 -6.07 2.60 17.30
N PRO A 146 -6.96 2.77 16.30
CA PRO A 146 -8.14 3.61 16.43
C PRO A 146 -9.06 3.08 17.52
N ASP A 147 -9.44 3.95 18.45
CA ASP A 147 -10.37 3.60 19.52
C ASP A 147 -11.83 3.73 19.02
N PRO A 148 -12.64 2.66 19.06
CA PRO A 148 -14.04 2.72 18.62
C PRO A 148 -14.89 3.70 19.43
N ASP A 149 -14.55 3.96 20.69
CA ASP A 149 -15.31 4.87 21.56
C ASP A 149 -14.86 6.34 21.40
N ALA A 150 -13.71 6.57 20.78
CA ALA A 150 -13.17 7.91 20.60
C ALA A 150 -13.78 8.59 19.36
N ILE A 151 -14.51 9.69 19.58
CA ILE A 151 -15.14 10.51 18.52
C ILE A 151 -14.14 10.92 17.42
N GLN A 152 -12.87 11.15 17.78
CA GLN A 152 -11.82 11.54 16.82
C GLN A 152 -11.46 10.40 15.85
N ASP A 153 -11.60 9.16 16.29
CA ASP A 153 -11.18 7.98 15.55
C ASP A 153 -12.38 7.34 14.81
N MET A 154 -13.62 7.80 15.06
CA MET A 154 -14.81 7.49 14.26
C MET A 154 -14.63 7.79 12.76
N ALA A 155 -13.81 8.79 12.43
CA ALA A 155 -13.45 9.10 11.04
C ALA A 155 -12.66 7.96 10.36
N ALA A 156 -11.90 7.17 11.14
CA ALA A 156 -11.16 6.02 10.65
C ALA A 156 -12.10 4.92 10.16
N PHE A 157 -13.08 4.54 10.98
CA PHE A 157 -14.07 3.52 10.65
C PHE A 157 -14.97 3.94 9.48
N LYS A 158 -15.41 5.21 9.45
CA LYS A 158 -16.17 5.77 8.32
C LYS A 158 -15.39 5.75 7.01
N ALA A 159 -14.10 6.06 7.04
CA ALA A 159 -13.24 6.01 5.85
C ALA A 159 -12.98 4.57 5.40
N LEU A 160 -12.88 3.62 6.34
CA LEU A 160 -12.60 2.22 6.07
C LEU A 160 -13.77 1.47 5.42
N LEU A 161 -15.01 1.80 5.79
CA LEU A 161 -16.21 1.13 5.28
C LEU A 161 -16.31 1.04 3.74
N PRO A 162 -16.21 2.15 2.97
CA PRO A 162 -16.28 2.07 1.51
C PRO A 162 -15.13 1.25 0.91
N TYR A 163 -13.94 1.30 1.53
CA TYR A 163 -12.81 0.47 1.12
C TYR A 163 -13.12 -1.02 1.29
N LEU A 164 -13.61 -1.45 2.46
CA LEU A 164 -13.94 -2.85 2.70
C LEU A 164 -15.06 -3.34 1.77
N GLN A 165 -16.07 -2.51 1.50
CA GLN A 165 -17.12 -2.85 0.53
C GLN A 165 -16.57 -3.02 -0.89
N GLN A 166 -15.60 -2.20 -1.30
CA GLN A 166 -14.93 -2.35 -2.58
C GLN A 166 -14.09 -3.64 -2.61
N GLN A 167 -13.32 -3.93 -1.56
CA GLN A 167 -12.52 -5.15 -1.47
C GLN A 167 -13.38 -6.41 -1.49
N ARG A 168 -14.54 -6.40 -0.82
CA ARG A 168 -15.52 -7.49 -0.87
C ARG A 168 -15.97 -7.80 -2.30
N LYS A 169 -16.22 -6.77 -3.12
CA LYS A 169 -16.56 -6.94 -4.54
C LYS A 169 -15.41 -7.53 -5.33
N ASN A 170 -14.21 -6.98 -5.17
CA ASN A 170 -12.99 -7.47 -5.85
C ASN A 170 -12.74 -8.95 -5.54
N ILE A 171 -12.88 -9.36 -4.28
CA ILE A 171 -12.72 -10.77 -3.86
C ILE A 171 -13.80 -11.65 -4.51
N ALA A 172 -15.05 -11.19 -4.55
CA ALA A 172 -16.15 -11.95 -5.17
C ALA A 172 -15.96 -12.12 -6.68
N ASP A 173 -15.53 -11.06 -7.37
CA ASP A 173 -15.24 -11.07 -8.80
C ASP A 173 -14.06 -12.01 -9.11
N PHE A 174 -12.98 -11.94 -8.34
CA PHE A 174 -11.85 -12.86 -8.48
C PHE A 174 -12.23 -14.33 -8.24
N GLN A 175 -13.02 -14.61 -7.20
CA GLN A 175 -13.50 -15.98 -6.95
C GLN A 175 -14.41 -16.49 -8.08
N ARG A 176 -15.16 -15.60 -8.73
CA ARG A 176 -15.99 -15.92 -9.89
C ARG A 176 -15.12 -16.24 -11.10
N GLU A 177 -14.17 -15.39 -11.44
CA GLU A 177 -13.22 -15.60 -12.55
C GLU A 177 -12.43 -16.91 -12.36
N LYS A 178 -11.94 -17.18 -11.15
CA LYS A 178 -11.25 -18.44 -10.82
C LYS A 178 -12.13 -19.67 -11.04
N LYS A 179 -13.42 -19.60 -10.68
CA LYS A 179 -14.39 -20.68 -10.92
C LYS A 179 -14.65 -20.88 -12.42
N GLU A 180 -14.81 -19.80 -13.18
CA GLU A 180 -15.00 -19.85 -14.63
C GLU A 180 -13.77 -20.45 -15.34
N LEU A 181 -12.56 -20.05 -14.93
CA LEU A 181 -11.29 -20.61 -15.41
C LEU A 181 -11.13 -22.09 -15.04
N CYS A 182 -11.45 -22.50 -13.82
CA CYS A 182 -11.41 -23.90 -13.41
C CYS A 182 -12.43 -24.77 -14.17
N GLN A 183 -13.60 -24.22 -14.50
CA GLN A 183 -14.59 -24.89 -15.34
C GLN A 183 -14.16 -24.96 -16.81
N ALA A 184 -13.44 -23.95 -17.30
CA ALA A 184 -12.85 -23.93 -18.64
C ALA A 184 -11.65 -24.90 -18.77
N ASN A 185 -10.74 -24.94 -17.78
CA ASN A 185 -9.58 -25.83 -17.75
C ASN A 185 -9.93 -27.30 -17.53
N ARG A 186 -11.13 -27.65 -17.05
CA ARG A 186 -11.61 -29.04 -17.12
C ARG A 186 -11.81 -29.54 -18.56
N ARG A 187 -11.81 -28.66 -19.58
CA ARG A 187 -11.86 -29.02 -21.00
C ARG A 187 -10.50 -29.00 -21.70
N ASN A 188 -9.48 -28.35 -21.13
CA ASN A 188 -8.12 -28.33 -21.66
C ASN A 188 -7.12 -28.44 -20.50
N SER A 189 -6.57 -29.63 -20.29
CA SER A 189 -5.39 -29.82 -19.47
C SER A 189 -4.18 -29.19 -20.19
N PHE A 190 -3.73 -28.02 -19.75
CA PHE A 190 -2.33 -27.57 -19.63
C PHE A 190 -2.30 -26.03 -19.61
N GLY A 191 -1.90 -25.44 -18.48
CA GLY A 191 -1.79 -23.99 -18.34
C GLY A 191 -1.68 -23.58 -16.88
N VAL A 192 -0.46 -23.71 -16.33
CA VAL A 192 -0.07 -23.03 -15.09
C VAL A 192 -0.04 -21.54 -15.42
N LEU A 193 -0.96 -20.77 -14.86
CA LEU A 193 -0.89 -19.31 -14.91
C LEU A 193 -0.04 -18.87 -13.71
N GLU A 194 1.15 -18.36 -14.00
CA GLU A 194 1.93 -17.57 -13.05
C GLU A 194 1.16 -16.29 -12.72
N ASN A 195 0.93 -16.08 -11.43
CA ASN A 195 0.26 -14.91 -10.89
C ASN A 195 1.19 -13.70 -10.96
N THR A 196 1.19 -12.97 -12.07
CA THR A 196 2.02 -11.77 -12.26
C THR A 196 1.43 -10.50 -11.65
N ASP A 197 0.15 -10.51 -11.27
CA ASP A 197 -0.54 -9.24 -11.03
C ASP A 197 -0.60 -8.83 -9.56
N GLY A 198 -0.03 -9.61 -8.64
CA GLY A 198 0.03 -9.28 -7.20
C GLY A 198 -1.32 -9.00 -6.54
N LEU A 199 -2.44 -9.17 -7.25
CA LEU A 199 -3.70 -8.57 -6.85
C LEU A 199 -4.41 -9.36 -5.77
N ILE A 200 -4.21 -10.67 -5.69
CA ILE A 200 -4.66 -11.48 -4.56
C ILE A 200 -3.67 -12.66 -4.49
N GLU A 201 -2.71 -12.61 -3.57
CA GLU A 201 -2.03 -13.83 -3.12
C GLU A 201 -3.09 -14.71 -2.45
N ASP A 202 -3.74 -15.50 -3.29
CA ASP A 202 -4.76 -16.45 -2.94
C ASP A 202 -4.07 -17.70 -2.39
N ALA A 203 -3.64 -17.67 -1.14
CA ALA A 203 -3.35 -18.86 -0.33
C ALA A 203 -2.94 -18.41 1.05
N THR A 204 -3.77 -18.70 2.07
CA THR A 204 -3.28 -18.99 3.43
C THR A 204 -2.05 -18.18 3.85
N GLU A 205 -2.14 -16.85 4.03
CA GLU A 205 -1.03 -16.19 4.74
C GLU A 205 -1.00 -16.83 6.13
N GLU A 206 -0.02 -17.72 6.33
CA GLU A 206 0.29 -18.36 7.59
C GLU A 206 0.42 -17.25 8.63
N GLY A 207 -0.50 -17.21 9.60
CA GLY A 207 -0.51 -16.15 10.63
C GLY A 207 -1.80 -15.34 10.75
N TRP A 208 -2.89 -15.74 10.10
CA TRP A 208 -4.24 -15.15 10.32
C TRP A 208 -5.26 -16.16 10.88
N GLY A 209 -4.79 -17.18 11.61
CA GLY A 209 -5.64 -18.16 12.27
C GLY A 209 -6.40 -19.11 11.32
N GLY A 210 -6.03 -19.17 10.04
CA GLY A 210 -6.72 -19.98 9.03
C GLY A 210 -8.04 -19.39 8.54
N ILE A 211 -8.32 -18.11 8.83
CA ILE A 211 -9.53 -17.43 8.39
C ILE A 211 -9.39 -16.99 6.93
N ASP A 212 -10.44 -17.26 6.14
CA ASP A 212 -10.53 -16.83 4.75
C ASP A 212 -10.61 -15.30 4.64
N LEU A 213 -10.02 -14.73 3.60
CA LEU A 213 -10.02 -13.28 3.40
C LEU A 213 -11.44 -12.70 3.31
N ILE A 214 -12.38 -13.43 2.70
CA ILE A 214 -13.77 -12.97 2.60
C ILE A 214 -14.46 -12.92 3.97
N GLN A 215 -14.20 -13.88 4.85
CA GLN A 215 -14.74 -13.92 6.21
C GLN A 215 -14.14 -12.79 7.05
N LEU A 216 -12.84 -12.54 6.90
CA LEU A 216 -12.15 -11.43 7.55
C LEU A 216 -12.77 -10.08 7.16
N VAL A 217 -13.00 -9.86 5.85
CA VAL A 217 -13.58 -8.63 5.33
C VAL A 217 -15.04 -8.48 5.75
N ASP A 218 -15.86 -9.52 5.63
CA ASP A 218 -17.28 -9.47 6.02
C ASP A 218 -17.44 -9.22 7.53
N THR A 219 -16.60 -9.82 8.37
CA THR A 219 -16.63 -9.57 9.82
C THR A 219 -16.20 -8.13 10.15
N ALA A 220 -15.14 -7.63 9.50
CA ALA A 220 -14.71 -6.25 9.67
C ALA A 220 -15.77 -5.24 9.19
N ILE A 221 -16.51 -5.54 8.11
CA ILE A 221 -17.64 -4.72 7.66
C ILE A 221 -18.73 -4.69 8.71
N LEU A 222 -19.11 -5.85 9.26
CA LEU A 222 -20.12 -5.93 10.33
C LEU A 222 -19.72 -5.07 11.52
N GLN A 223 -18.51 -5.27 12.06
CA GLN A 223 -18.01 -4.52 13.21
C GLN A 223 -17.93 -3.02 12.92
N CYS A 224 -17.45 -2.61 11.74
CA CYS A 224 -17.47 -1.21 11.31
C CYS A 224 -18.88 -0.61 11.28
N LEU A 225 -19.86 -1.35 10.76
CA LEU A 225 -21.25 -0.86 10.66
C LEU A 225 -21.90 -0.71 12.03
N LEU A 226 -21.57 -1.59 12.98
CA LEU A 226 -22.00 -1.48 14.37
C LEU A 226 -21.40 -0.24 15.04
N ILE A 227 -20.10 0.00 14.86
CA ILE A 227 -19.40 1.17 15.42
C ILE A 227 -19.93 2.47 14.81
N VAL A 228 -20.14 2.51 13.50
CA VAL A 228 -20.60 3.72 12.79
C VAL A 228 -22.11 3.97 12.97
N GLU A 229 -22.85 3.00 13.55
CA GLU A 229 -24.30 3.03 13.77
C GLU A 229 -25.13 3.19 12.47
N GLU A 230 -24.63 2.64 11.35
CA GLU A 230 -25.30 2.68 10.04
C GLU A 230 -26.29 1.51 9.85
N TRP A 231 -27.40 1.54 10.58
CA TRP A 231 -28.40 0.46 10.61
C TRP A 231 -29.00 0.11 9.25
N ASP A 232 -29.26 1.10 8.38
CA ASP A 232 -29.82 0.85 7.05
C ASP A 232 -28.87 0.04 6.16
N THR A 233 -27.58 0.37 6.23
CA THR A 233 -26.52 -0.34 5.49
C THR A 233 -26.29 -1.73 6.09
N LEU A 234 -26.33 -1.84 7.42
CA LEU A 234 -26.24 -3.11 8.14
C LEU A 234 -27.36 -4.08 7.77
N LEU A 235 -28.62 -3.63 7.77
CA LEU A 235 -29.75 -4.47 7.41
C LEU A 235 -29.64 -4.98 5.97
N LYS A 236 -29.22 -4.12 5.03
CA LYS A 236 -28.96 -4.52 3.64
C LYS A 236 -27.81 -5.52 3.53
N PHE A 237 -26.76 -5.37 4.34
CA PHE A 237 -25.64 -6.30 4.38
C PHE A 237 -26.05 -7.68 4.90
N LEU A 238 -26.83 -7.73 5.99
CA LEU A 238 -27.34 -8.98 6.57
C LEU A 238 -28.34 -9.70 5.65
N GLN A 239 -29.09 -8.97 4.83
CA GLN A 239 -29.97 -9.56 3.81
C GLN A 239 -29.21 -10.24 2.67
N GLN A 240 -27.94 -9.88 2.46
CA GLN A 240 -27.09 -10.50 1.45
C GLN A 240 -26.37 -11.72 2.03
N LYS A 241 -25.94 -12.64 1.15
CA LYS A 241 -25.04 -13.72 1.54
C LYS A 241 -23.75 -13.12 2.09
N ASN A 242 -23.45 -13.39 3.36
CA ASN A 242 -22.24 -12.96 4.06
C ASN A 242 -21.55 -14.16 4.71
N PHE A 243 -20.26 -14.02 5.00
CA PHE A 243 -19.40 -15.03 5.59
C PHE A 243 -18.85 -14.56 6.95
N VAL A 244 -19.64 -13.80 7.71
CA VAL A 244 -19.25 -13.28 9.03
C VAL A 244 -18.90 -14.44 9.97
N ASP A 245 -17.90 -14.26 10.82
CA ASP A 245 -17.62 -15.19 11.91
C ASP A 245 -18.81 -15.28 12.88
N VAL A 246 -19.32 -16.49 13.08
CA VAL A 246 -20.50 -16.77 13.91
C VAL A 246 -20.30 -16.35 15.36
N THR A 247 -19.06 -16.39 15.86
CA THR A 247 -18.73 -15.99 17.24
C THR A 247 -18.83 -14.48 17.49
N GLU A 248 -18.72 -13.68 16.43
CA GLU A 248 -18.81 -12.22 16.46
C GLU A 248 -20.21 -11.71 16.07
N ALA A 249 -21.10 -12.61 15.64
CA ALA A 249 -22.45 -12.31 15.19
C ALA A 249 -23.54 -12.53 16.27
N GLU A 250 -23.17 -13.11 17.43
CA GLU A 250 -24.02 -13.32 18.61
C GLU A 250 -23.94 -12.16 19.61
#